data_AF-A0A2N5GVC4-F1
#
_entry.id   AF-A0A2N5GVC4-F1
#
_cell.length_a   1.000
_cell.length_b   1.000
_cell.length_c   1.000
_cell.angle_alpha   90.00
_cell.angle_beta   90.00
_cell.angle_gamma   90.00
#
_symmetry.space_group_name_H-M   'P 1'
#
loop_
_entity.id
_entity.type
_entity.pdbx_description
1 polymer ?
#
loop_
_entity_poly.entity_id
_entity_poly.type
_entity_poly.pdbx_seq_one_letter_code
_entity_poly.pdbx_strand_id
1 'polypeptide(L)'
;MDEQKFKNLKMGERGVIISIIAYISLSALKLFVGINSHSDALKADGLNNMTDIIASVAVLIGLRLSRKPADLDHPYGHWKAETIASLMASFVMAVVGIQVLVDAIRSVFEGDAQSPDVISAWTGVFSAFVMYAVYRFNKALAEKIDSQSVMAAAKDNLSDAWVSIGTAIGIFGSQFNLPWLDPLTAFIVGLLICKTAWEIFRIASHQLTDGFDQEKMESYKETIESIEGVKGVTNIKARNYGNNTVVDVVILVNSTLDIRNAHDISTKVEKALVAEHDVYDVHVHIEPN
;
A
#
# COMPACT_ATOMS: atom_id res chain seq x y z
N MET A 1 -17.17 -15.29 -6.49
CA MET A 1 -15.88 -14.79 -5.99
C MET A 1 -15.66 -13.35 -6.41
N ASP A 2 -15.83 -13.03 -7.69
CA ASP A 2 -15.64 -11.69 -8.27
C ASP A 2 -16.51 -10.61 -7.59
N GLU A 3 -17.78 -10.90 -7.31
CA GLU A 3 -18.67 -9.94 -6.64
C GLU A 3 -18.13 -9.55 -5.24
N GLN A 4 -17.54 -10.50 -4.51
CA GLN A 4 -16.94 -10.24 -3.21
C GLN A 4 -15.64 -9.43 -3.36
N LYS A 5 -14.78 -9.78 -4.33
CA LYS A 5 -13.54 -9.03 -4.61
C LYS A 5 -13.86 -7.59 -5.08
N PHE A 6 -14.90 -7.38 -5.88
CA PHE A 6 -15.38 -6.03 -6.25
C PHE A 6 -15.97 -5.26 -5.06
N LYS A 7 -16.69 -5.92 -4.15
CA LYS A 7 -17.15 -5.31 -2.89
C LYS A 7 -15.97 -4.88 -2.03
N ASN A 8 -14.93 -5.70 -1.94
CA ASN A 8 -13.68 -5.38 -1.24
C ASN A 8 -13.00 -4.13 -1.82
N LEU A 9 -12.85 -4.04 -3.14
CA LEU A 9 -12.33 -2.83 -3.81
C LEU A 9 -13.17 -1.58 -3.47
N LYS A 10 -14.50 -1.71 -3.50
CA LYS A 10 -15.41 -0.61 -3.14
C LYS A 10 -15.29 -0.19 -1.67
N MET A 11 -14.96 -1.13 -0.77
CA MET A 11 -14.62 -0.80 0.62
C MET A 11 -13.29 -0.04 0.67
N GLY A 12 -12.27 -0.50 -0.07
CA GLY A 12 -10.99 0.19 -0.20
C GLY A 12 -11.13 1.64 -0.70
N GLU A 13 -11.98 1.87 -1.70
CA GLU A 13 -12.31 3.22 -2.19
C GLU A 13 -12.80 4.13 -1.06
N ARG A 14 -13.63 3.63 -0.14
CA ARG A 14 -14.12 4.41 1.02
C ARG A 14 -13.00 4.82 1.95
N GLY A 15 -12.04 3.91 2.21
CA GLY A 15 -10.87 4.22 3.03
C GLY A 15 -10.01 5.33 2.44
N VAL A 16 -9.73 5.23 1.14
CA VAL A 16 -8.96 6.26 0.43
C VAL A 16 -9.71 7.59 0.36
N ILE A 17 -11.03 7.58 0.18
CA ILE A 17 -11.86 8.80 0.24
C ILE A 17 -11.78 9.45 1.62
N ILE A 18 -11.77 8.68 2.70
CA ILE A 18 -11.57 9.21 4.07
C ILE A 18 -10.21 9.89 4.18
N SER A 19 -9.14 9.30 3.64
CA SER A 19 -7.82 9.95 3.58
C SER A 19 -7.87 11.27 2.82
N ILE A 20 -8.49 11.30 1.63
CA ILE A 20 -8.60 12.51 0.82
C ILE A 20 -9.34 13.62 1.58
N ILE A 21 -10.47 13.30 2.23
CA ILE A 21 -11.24 14.27 3.02
C ILE A 21 -10.41 14.79 4.20
N ALA A 22 -9.68 13.90 4.89
CA ALA A 22 -8.79 14.28 5.97
C ALA A 22 -7.67 15.20 5.47
N TYR A 23 -6.98 14.85 4.38
CA TYR A 23 -5.93 15.67 3.78
C TYR A 23 -6.43 17.06 3.35
N ILE A 24 -7.59 17.14 2.68
CA ILE A 24 -8.19 18.43 2.30
C ILE A 24 -8.47 19.28 3.54
N SER A 25 -9.08 18.66 4.57
CA SER A 25 -9.49 19.36 5.79
C SER A 25 -8.28 19.84 6.60
N LEU A 26 -7.25 19.00 6.74
CA LEU A 26 -6.02 19.33 7.46
C LEU A 26 -5.15 20.31 6.68
N SER A 27 -5.02 20.18 5.36
CA SER A 27 -4.28 21.13 4.53
C SER A 27 -4.90 22.53 4.64
N ALA A 28 -6.23 22.65 4.52
CA ALA A 28 -6.92 23.92 4.71
C ALA A 28 -6.71 24.51 6.11
N LEU A 29 -6.80 23.69 7.16
CA LEU A 29 -6.56 24.10 8.55
C LEU A 29 -5.11 24.56 8.76
N LYS A 30 -4.12 23.75 8.38
CA LYS A 30 -2.68 24.02 8.53
C LYS A 30 -2.28 25.29 7.78
N LEU A 31 -2.73 25.46 6.54
CA LEU A 31 -2.45 26.67 5.75
C LEU A 31 -3.09 27.92 6.36
N PHE A 32 -4.35 27.83 6.78
CA PHE A 32 -5.04 28.95 7.42
C PHE A 32 -4.32 29.37 8.71
N VAL A 33 -4.03 28.41 9.61
CA VAL A 33 -3.32 28.70 10.85
C VAL A 33 -1.90 29.18 10.57
N GLY A 34 -1.17 28.53 9.66
CA GLY A 34 0.22 28.85 9.31
C GLY A 34 0.38 30.26 8.76
N ILE A 35 -0.56 30.74 7.95
CA ILE A 35 -0.56 32.13 7.46
C ILE A 35 -0.81 33.12 8.60
N ASN A 36 -1.84 32.89 9.43
CA ASN A 36 -2.18 33.82 10.52
C ASN A 36 -1.09 33.85 11.61
N SER A 37 -0.47 32.71 11.90
CA SER A 37 0.58 32.56 12.91
C SER A 37 2.00 32.82 12.38
N HIS A 38 2.13 33.14 11.09
CA HIS A 38 3.43 33.35 10.44
C HIS A 38 4.39 32.15 10.59
N SER A 39 3.83 30.94 10.65
CA SER A 39 4.59 29.69 10.81
C SER A 39 4.87 29.06 9.45
N ASP A 40 6.11 29.18 8.98
CA ASP A 40 6.52 28.59 7.71
C ASP A 40 6.58 27.06 7.78
N ALA A 41 6.93 26.49 8.94
CA ALA A 41 6.89 25.04 9.17
C ALA A 41 5.46 24.48 9.01
N LEU A 42 4.44 25.15 9.58
CA LEU A 42 3.06 24.70 9.44
C LEU A 42 2.50 24.92 8.03
N LYS A 43 2.93 25.98 7.34
CA LYS A 43 2.58 26.18 5.92
C LYS A 43 3.17 25.09 5.04
N ALA A 44 4.44 24.75 5.22
CA ALA A 44 5.12 23.70 4.48
C ALA A 44 4.45 22.34 4.70
N ASP A 45 4.10 22.02 5.94
CA ASP A 45 3.33 20.84 6.31
C ASP A 45 1.94 20.84 5.63
N GLY A 46 1.23 21.97 5.63
CA GLY A 46 -0.05 22.12 4.91
C GLY A 46 0.05 21.93 3.39
N LEU A 47 1.14 22.41 2.76
CA LEU A 47 1.43 22.19 1.34
C LEU A 47 1.81 20.72 1.06
N ASN A 48 2.49 20.06 2.00
CA ASN A 48 2.80 18.64 1.89
C ASN A 48 1.52 17.80 1.81
N ASN A 49 0.57 18.03 2.73
CA ASN A 49 -0.75 17.38 2.70
C ASN A 49 -1.49 17.60 1.36
N MET A 50 -1.21 18.68 0.62
CA MET A 50 -1.80 18.90 -0.70
C MET A 50 -1.23 17.94 -1.76
N THR A 51 0.06 17.62 -1.68
CA THR A 51 0.70 16.61 -2.55
C THR A 51 0.14 15.22 -2.25
N ASP A 52 -0.14 14.93 -0.97
CA ASP A 52 -0.70 13.64 -0.55
C ASP A 52 -2.16 13.44 -1.04
N ILE A 53 -2.91 14.52 -1.27
CA ILE A 53 -4.20 14.45 -1.97
C ILE A 53 -4.01 13.89 -3.38
N ILE A 54 -2.99 14.35 -4.11
CA ILE A 54 -2.71 13.90 -5.48
C ILE A 54 -2.34 12.41 -5.47
N ALA A 55 -1.49 11.99 -4.54
CA ALA A 55 -1.15 10.57 -4.35
C ALA A 55 -2.39 9.72 -4.05
N SER A 56 -3.23 10.17 -3.12
CA SER A 56 -4.46 9.48 -2.73
C SER A 56 -5.48 9.41 -3.87
N VAL A 57 -5.57 10.45 -4.71
CA VAL A 57 -6.39 10.43 -5.92
C VAL A 57 -5.87 9.42 -6.93
N ALA A 58 -4.55 9.31 -7.12
CA ALA A 58 -3.96 8.29 -7.99
C ALA A 58 -4.30 6.87 -7.50
N VAL A 59 -4.23 6.63 -6.19
CA VAL A 59 -4.67 5.37 -5.57
C VAL A 59 -6.16 5.10 -5.82
N LEU A 60 -7.02 6.12 -5.64
CA LEU A 60 -8.45 6.01 -5.87
C LEU A 60 -8.78 5.67 -7.34
N ILE A 61 -8.07 6.29 -8.28
CA ILE A 61 -8.20 5.99 -9.71
C ILE A 61 -7.80 4.54 -9.98
N GLY A 62 -6.67 4.09 -9.42
CA GLY A 62 -6.21 2.70 -9.53
C GLY A 62 -7.24 1.68 -9.07
N LEU A 63 -7.83 1.90 -7.88
CA LEU A 63 -8.89 1.06 -7.33
C LEU A 63 -10.13 1.03 -8.24
N ARG A 64 -10.54 2.18 -8.77
CA ARG A 64 -11.68 2.26 -9.69
C ARG A 64 -11.43 1.56 -11.02
N LEU A 65 -10.22 1.68 -11.57
CA LEU A 65 -9.81 0.98 -12.79
C LEU A 65 -9.76 -0.53 -12.54
N SER A 66 -9.23 -0.96 -11.40
CA SER A 66 -9.19 -2.38 -11.01
C SER A 66 -10.57 -3.03 -10.88
N ARG A 67 -11.62 -2.24 -10.65
CA ARG A 67 -13.01 -2.73 -10.56
C ARG A 67 -13.64 -2.96 -11.94
N LYS A 68 -12.99 -2.56 -13.04
CA LYS A 68 -13.50 -2.80 -14.38
C LYS A 68 -13.41 -4.30 -14.68
N PRO A 69 -14.52 -4.95 -15.12
CA PRO A 69 -14.50 -6.37 -15.47
C PRO A 69 -13.59 -6.64 -16.67
N ALA A 70 -13.34 -7.92 -16.95
CA ALA A 70 -12.63 -8.34 -18.15
C ALA A 70 -13.34 -7.85 -19.43
N ASP A 71 -12.53 -7.45 -20.40
CA ASP A 71 -12.96 -7.04 -21.74
C ASP A 71 -12.00 -7.63 -22.80
N LEU A 72 -12.17 -7.22 -24.07
CA LEU A 72 -11.47 -7.83 -25.20
C LEU A 72 -9.95 -7.58 -25.17
N ASP A 73 -9.50 -6.44 -24.65
CA ASP A 73 -8.08 -6.11 -24.53
C ASP A 73 -7.48 -6.48 -23.16
N HIS A 74 -8.31 -6.76 -22.15
CA HIS A 74 -7.90 -7.30 -20.85
C HIS A 74 -8.72 -8.55 -20.45
N PRO A 75 -8.44 -9.73 -21.03
CA PRO A 75 -9.21 -10.96 -20.78
C PRO A 75 -9.18 -11.44 -19.32
N TYR A 76 -8.13 -11.10 -18.57
CA TYR A 76 -7.98 -11.42 -17.15
C TYR A 76 -8.53 -10.32 -16.22
N GLY A 77 -9.11 -9.25 -16.78
CA GLY A 77 -9.57 -8.08 -16.03
C GLY A 77 -8.47 -7.06 -15.72
N HIS A 78 -8.86 -6.00 -15.02
CA HIS A 78 -8.01 -4.82 -14.79
C HIS A 78 -7.29 -4.85 -13.44
N TRP A 79 -7.22 -6.00 -12.77
CA TRP A 79 -6.75 -6.11 -11.38
C TRP A 79 -5.35 -5.55 -11.12
N LYS A 80 -4.42 -5.65 -12.09
CA LYS A 80 -3.07 -5.09 -11.96
C LYS A 80 -3.04 -3.55 -11.82
N ALA A 81 -4.14 -2.85 -12.14
CA ALA A 81 -4.25 -1.40 -11.94
C ALA A 81 -4.07 -0.99 -10.46
N GLU A 82 -4.45 -1.86 -9.51
CA GLU A 82 -4.23 -1.63 -8.08
C GLU A 82 -2.74 -1.63 -7.71
N THR A 83 -1.99 -2.62 -8.20
CA THR A 83 -0.54 -2.72 -7.97
C THR A 83 0.20 -1.56 -8.64
N ILE A 84 -0.22 -1.16 -9.85
CA ILE A 84 0.34 0.02 -10.54
C ILE A 84 0.11 1.29 -9.72
N ALA A 85 -1.08 1.47 -9.15
CA ALA A 85 -1.36 2.63 -8.31
C ALA A 85 -0.53 2.64 -7.02
N SER A 86 -0.28 1.47 -6.43
CA SER A 86 0.63 1.31 -5.28
C SER A 86 2.06 1.72 -5.64
N LEU A 87 2.53 1.31 -6.83
CA LEU A 87 3.84 1.70 -7.36
C LEU A 87 3.91 3.22 -7.59
N MET A 88 2.88 3.82 -8.18
CA MET A 88 2.81 5.28 -8.36
C MET A 88 2.84 6.03 -7.03
N ALA A 89 2.07 5.57 -6.04
CA ALA A 89 2.06 6.16 -4.70
C ALA A 89 3.47 6.10 -4.06
N SER A 90 4.21 4.99 -4.24
CA SER A 90 5.57 4.87 -3.74
C SER A 90 6.53 5.90 -4.34
N PHE A 91 6.36 6.26 -5.62
CA PHE A 91 7.18 7.31 -6.25
C PHE A 91 6.85 8.70 -5.69
N VAL A 92 5.57 9.02 -5.52
CA VAL A 92 5.18 10.30 -4.93
C VAL A 92 5.72 10.42 -3.50
N MET A 93 5.56 9.36 -2.70
CA MET A 93 6.09 9.30 -1.33
C MET A 93 7.62 9.42 -1.30
N ALA A 94 8.34 8.82 -2.25
CA ALA A 94 9.79 8.96 -2.35
C ALA A 94 10.20 10.41 -2.66
N VAL A 95 9.52 11.08 -3.59
CA VAL A 95 9.76 12.49 -3.92
C VAL A 95 9.54 13.37 -2.69
N VAL A 96 8.43 13.18 -1.98
CA VAL A 96 8.12 13.89 -0.73
C VAL A 96 9.21 13.65 0.32
N GLY A 97 9.59 12.39 0.56
CA GLY A 97 10.64 12.05 1.54
C GLY A 97 11.99 12.69 1.20
N ILE A 98 12.38 12.70 -0.08
CA ILE A 98 13.61 13.36 -0.54
C ILE A 98 13.52 14.88 -0.34
N GLN A 99 12.38 15.49 -0.67
CA GLN A 99 12.17 16.93 -0.46
C GLN A 99 12.33 17.30 1.01
N VAL A 100 11.69 16.55 1.92
CA VAL A 100 11.82 16.75 3.38
C VAL A 100 13.28 16.64 3.83
N LEU A 101 14.05 15.68 3.30
CA LEU A 101 15.47 15.55 3.62
C LEU A 101 16.30 16.74 3.12
N VAL A 102 16.05 17.20 1.91
CA VAL A 102 16.74 18.37 1.33
C VAL A 102 16.42 19.63 2.13
N ASP A 103 15.16 19.85 2.49
CA ASP A 103 14.72 21.01 3.26
C ASP A 103 15.28 20.97 4.69
N ALA A 104 15.32 19.80 5.32
CA ALA A 104 15.97 19.61 6.62
C ALA A 104 17.47 19.92 6.60
N ILE A 105 18.18 19.56 5.52
CA ILE A 105 19.60 19.89 5.38
C ILE A 105 19.79 21.39 5.15
N ARG A 106 18.94 22.02 4.31
CA ARG A 106 19.01 23.45 4.04
C ARG A 106 18.75 24.30 5.28
N SER A 107 17.76 23.95 6.09
CA SER A 107 17.43 24.71 7.29
C SER A 107 18.56 24.72 8.33
N VAL A 108 19.43 23.70 8.36
CA VAL A 108 20.66 23.70 9.17
C VAL A 108 21.64 24.79 8.73
N PHE A 109 21.71 25.10 7.42
CA PHE A 109 22.63 26.08 6.87
C PHE A 109 22.07 27.51 6.85
N GLU A 110 20.76 27.68 6.68
CA GLU A 110 20.13 28.99 6.54
C GLU A 110 19.88 29.70 7.88
N GLY A 111 19.76 28.97 8.99
CA GLY A 111 19.76 29.54 10.35
C GLY A 111 18.56 30.42 10.72
N ASP A 112 17.57 30.57 9.83
CA ASP A 112 16.38 31.39 10.06
C ASP A 112 15.36 30.64 10.92
N ALA A 113 15.47 30.80 12.23
CA ALA A 113 14.50 30.31 13.20
C ALA A 113 13.61 31.45 13.68
N GLN A 114 12.62 31.86 12.88
CA GLN A 114 11.50 32.60 13.45
C GLN A 114 10.71 31.64 14.35
N SER A 115 10.64 31.95 15.64
CA SER A 115 9.96 31.13 16.63
C SER A 115 8.47 31.05 16.30
N PRO A 116 7.94 29.89 15.85
CA PRO A 116 6.56 29.80 15.44
C PRO A 116 5.63 29.89 16.65
N ASP A 117 4.45 30.48 16.45
CA ASP A 117 3.42 30.62 17.49
C ASP A 117 3.01 29.25 18.06
N VAL A 118 2.71 29.20 19.36
CA VAL A 118 2.29 28.00 20.11
C VAL A 118 1.05 27.35 19.48
N ILE A 119 0.19 28.17 18.87
CA ILE A 119 -1.02 27.72 18.15
C ILE A 119 -0.64 26.76 16.99
N SER A 120 0.52 26.97 16.36
CA SER A 120 0.98 26.09 15.29
C SER A 120 1.39 24.71 15.79
N ALA A 121 2.02 24.62 16.95
CA ALA A 121 2.40 23.34 17.55
C ALA A 121 1.17 22.49 17.86
N TRP A 122 0.15 23.08 18.49
CA TRP A 122 -1.10 22.38 18.79
C TRP A 122 -1.84 21.94 17.53
N THR A 123 -1.76 22.74 16.46
CA THR A 123 -2.33 22.36 15.16
C THR A 123 -1.62 21.14 14.58
N GLY A 124 -0.28 21.09 14.63
CA GLY A 124 0.50 19.92 14.22
C GLY A 124 0.17 18.67 15.05
N VAL A 125 0.05 18.79 16.37
CA VAL A 125 -0.37 17.67 17.25
C VAL A 125 -1.77 17.17 16.89
N PHE A 126 -2.71 18.08 16.64
CA PHE A 126 -4.07 17.71 16.22
C PHE A 126 -4.05 17.00 14.86
N SER A 127 -3.30 17.51 13.88
CA SER A 127 -3.13 16.88 12.57
C SER A 127 -2.53 15.48 12.70
N ALA A 128 -1.48 15.32 13.51
CA ALA A 128 -0.88 14.02 13.78
C ALA A 128 -1.89 13.02 14.34
N PHE A 129 -2.71 13.45 15.30
CA PHE A 129 -3.75 12.60 15.89
C PHE A 129 -4.79 12.16 14.85
N VAL A 130 -5.30 13.09 14.04
CA VAL A 130 -6.26 12.80 12.98
C VAL A 130 -5.68 11.81 11.97
N MET A 131 -4.45 12.06 11.50
CA MET A 131 -3.80 11.21 10.51
C MET A 131 -3.46 9.83 11.04
N TYR A 132 -3.06 9.73 12.31
CA TYR A 132 -2.88 8.45 12.97
C TYR A 132 -4.20 7.67 13.07
N ALA A 133 -5.32 8.34 13.37
CA ALA A 133 -6.63 7.69 13.40
C ALA A 133 -7.05 7.18 12.02
N VAL A 134 -6.83 7.99 10.96
CA VAL A 134 -7.07 7.59 9.56
C VAL A 134 -6.17 6.41 9.16
N TYR A 135 -4.88 6.44 9.52
CA TYR A 135 -3.96 5.32 9.33
C TYR A 135 -4.49 4.04 9.97
N ARG A 136 -4.92 4.10 11.24
CA ARG A 136 -5.42 2.92 11.96
C ARG A 136 -6.66 2.33 11.29
N PHE A 137 -7.57 3.18 10.81
CA PHE A 137 -8.72 2.76 10.05
C PHE A 137 -8.32 2.10 8.72
N ASN A 138 -7.47 2.74 7.93
CA ASN A 138 -7.07 2.25 6.62
C ASN A 138 -6.17 1.02 6.68
N LYS A 139 -5.29 0.91 7.67
CA LYS A 139 -4.49 -0.29 7.90
C LYS A 139 -5.38 -1.48 8.18
N ALA A 140 -6.31 -1.36 9.13
CA ALA A 140 -7.24 -2.43 9.46
C ALA A 140 -8.12 -2.80 8.27
N LEU A 141 -8.53 -1.81 7.47
CA LEU A 141 -9.26 -2.05 6.24
C LEU A 141 -8.40 -2.78 5.21
N ALA A 142 -7.18 -2.33 4.96
CA ALA A 142 -6.24 -2.91 4.01
C ALA A 142 -5.93 -4.37 4.34
N GLU A 143 -5.65 -4.69 5.61
CA GLU A 143 -5.45 -6.07 6.09
C GLU A 143 -6.71 -6.92 5.91
N LYS A 144 -7.90 -6.35 6.15
CA LYS A 144 -9.18 -7.07 6.00
C LYS A 144 -9.51 -7.42 4.55
N ILE A 145 -9.12 -6.58 3.59
CA ILE A 145 -9.42 -6.78 2.16
C ILE A 145 -8.21 -7.22 1.33
N ASP A 146 -7.08 -7.48 2.00
CA ASP A 146 -5.76 -7.76 1.44
C ASP A 146 -5.27 -6.73 0.38
N SER A 147 -5.58 -5.45 0.58
CA SER A 147 -5.31 -4.39 -0.42
C SER A 147 -3.98 -3.69 -0.25
N GLN A 148 -3.09 -3.92 -1.23
CA GLN A 148 -1.79 -3.25 -1.30
C GLN A 148 -1.92 -1.74 -1.52
N SER A 149 -2.87 -1.29 -2.35
CA SER A 149 -3.00 0.14 -2.63
C SER A 149 -3.59 0.90 -1.45
N VAL A 150 -4.53 0.29 -0.70
CA VAL A 150 -5.05 0.87 0.54
C VAL A 150 -3.99 0.82 1.64
N MET A 151 -3.17 -0.24 1.70
CA MET A 151 -2.03 -0.29 2.62
C MET A 151 -1.00 0.79 2.32
N ALA A 152 -0.70 1.05 1.04
CA ALA A 152 0.18 2.14 0.61
C ALA A 152 -0.37 3.50 1.07
N ALA A 153 -1.67 3.76 0.85
CA ALA A 153 -2.33 4.97 1.34
C ALA A 153 -2.33 5.06 2.88
N ALA A 154 -2.48 3.94 3.59
CA ALA A 154 -2.38 3.91 5.05
C ALA A 154 -0.96 4.28 5.51
N LYS A 155 0.08 3.68 4.92
CA LYS A 155 1.49 3.99 5.22
C LYS A 155 1.83 5.46 4.91
N ASP A 156 1.22 6.03 3.89
CA ASP A 156 1.28 7.47 3.60
C ASP A 156 0.64 8.30 4.71
N ASN A 157 -0.56 7.93 5.17
CA ASN A 157 -1.23 8.59 6.31
C ASN A 157 -0.39 8.52 7.61
N LEU A 158 0.32 7.40 7.83
CA LEU A 158 1.25 7.28 8.95
C LEU A 158 2.47 8.20 8.79
N SER A 159 2.98 8.32 7.57
CA SER A 159 4.10 9.20 7.25
C SER A 159 3.74 10.66 7.55
N ASP A 160 2.55 11.12 7.15
CA ASP A 160 2.07 12.47 7.47
C ASP A 160 1.87 12.69 8.98
N ALA A 161 1.42 11.66 9.70
CA ALA A 161 1.36 11.74 11.16
C ALA A 161 2.75 11.95 11.78
N TRP A 162 3.80 11.29 11.26
CA TRP A 162 5.18 11.51 11.69
C TRP A 162 5.71 12.89 11.33
N VAL A 163 5.40 13.40 10.13
CA VAL A 163 5.75 14.77 9.73
C VAL A 163 5.09 15.78 10.67
N SER A 164 3.79 15.63 10.93
CA SER A 164 3.04 16.51 11.83
C SER A 164 3.57 16.48 13.27
N ILE A 165 3.97 15.31 13.78
CA ILE A 165 4.66 15.17 15.08
C ILE A 165 6.01 15.88 15.03
N GLY A 166 6.77 15.69 13.95
CA GLY A 166 8.07 16.30 13.77
C GLY A 166 8.01 17.82 13.79
N THR A 167 7.06 18.38 13.04
CA THR A 167 6.74 19.82 13.04
C THR A 167 6.37 20.31 14.43
N ALA A 168 5.53 19.57 15.17
CA ALA A 168 5.18 19.95 16.54
C ALA A 168 6.40 19.95 17.48
N ILE A 169 7.26 18.93 17.40
CA ILE A 169 8.51 18.83 18.18
C ILE A 169 9.45 19.97 17.81
N GLY A 170 9.59 20.29 16.52
CA GLY A 170 10.41 21.40 16.04
C GLY A 170 9.93 22.75 16.59
N ILE A 171 8.63 23.02 16.54
CA ILE A 171 8.03 24.24 17.09
C ILE A 171 8.23 24.31 18.61
N PHE A 172 7.94 23.23 19.36
CA PHE A 172 8.18 23.22 20.81
C PHE A 172 9.66 23.39 21.13
N GLY A 173 10.56 22.72 20.40
CA GLY A 173 12.01 22.82 20.57
C GLY A 173 12.52 24.25 20.40
N SER A 174 11.99 24.98 19.40
CA SER A 174 12.32 26.38 19.19
C SER A 174 11.97 27.28 20.39
N GLN A 175 10.87 26.98 21.11
CA GLN A 175 10.45 27.72 22.31
C GLN A 175 11.40 27.51 23.50
N PHE A 176 12.10 26.36 23.54
CA PHE A 176 13.10 26.05 24.55
C PHE A 176 14.54 26.44 24.13
N ASN A 177 14.70 27.30 23.11
CA ASN A 177 16.00 27.66 22.51
C ASN A 177 16.78 26.44 21.97
N LEU A 178 16.06 25.42 21.47
CA LEU A 178 16.63 24.25 20.79
C LEU A 178 16.20 24.21 19.31
N PRO A 179 16.56 25.22 18.49
CA PRO A 179 16.13 25.30 17.09
C PRO A 179 16.69 24.17 16.22
N TRP A 180 17.76 23.49 16.65
CA TRP A 180 18.34 22.34 15.96
C TRP A 180 17.46 21.08 16.01
N LEU A 181 16.44 21.03 16.88
CA LEU A 181 15.52 19.89 16.97
C LEU A 181 14.63 19.76 15.74
N ASP A 182 14.24 20.89 15.14
CA ASP A 182 13.40 20.91 13.95
C ASP A 182 14.06 20.22 12.74
N PRO A 183 15.26 20.64 12.27
CA PRO A 183 15.96 19.96 11.19
C PRO A 183 16.32 18.52 11.51
N LEU A 184 16.68 18.21 12.76
CA LEU A 184 16.99 16.83 13.16
C LEU A 184 15.75 15.93 13.03
N THR A 185 14.61 16.41 13.51
CA THR A 185 13.37 15.62 13.47
C THR A 185 12.88 15.45 12.04
N ALA A 186 12.91 16.52 11.24
CA ALA A 186 12.61 16.47 9.81
C ALA A 186 13.52 15.49 9.06
N PHE A 187 14.83 15.47 9.37
CA PHE A 187 15.78 14.52 8.79
C PHE A 187 15.44 13.06 9.13
N ILE A 188 15.16 12.76 10.40
CA ILE A 188 14.77 11.40 10.85
C ILE A 188 13.47 10.98 10.16
N VAL A 189 12.46 11.85 10.12
CA VAL A 189 11.18 11.57 9.46
C VAL A 189 11.37 11.33 7.97
N GLY A 190 12.14 12.18 7.28
CA GLY A 190 12.44 12.00 5.85
C GLY A 190 13.06 10.63 5.53
N LEU A 191 13.99 10.14 6.37
CA LEU A 191 14.56 8.79 6.22
C LEU A 191 13.51 7.68 6.39
N LEU A 192 12.59 7.83 7.35
CA LEU A 192 11.50 6.87 7.56
C LEU A 192 10.53 6.84 6.37
N ILE A 193 10.22 8.00 5.79
CA ILE A 193 9.38 8.11 4.60
C ILE A 193 10.06 7.42 3.41
N CYS A 194 11.32 7.74 3.12
CA CYS A 194 12.07 7.11 2.04
C CYS A 194 12.16 5.58 2.20
N LYS A 195 12.38 5.09 3.43
CA LYS A 195 12.38 3.65 3.72
C LYS A 195 11.02 3.01 3.41
N THR A 196 9.93 3.68 3.80
CA THR A 196 8.57 3.20 3.59
C THR A 196 8.22 3.18 2.09
N ALA A 197 8.58 4.24 1.37
CA ALA A 197 8.43 4.33 -0.08
C ALA A 197 9.19 3.20 -0.79
N TRP A 198 10.43 2.93 -0.39
CA TRP A 198 11.25 1.84 -0.94
C TRP A 198 10.63 0.47 -0.70
N GLU A 199 10.06 0.23 0.48
CA GLU A 199 9.38 -1.02 0.81
C GLU A 199 8.16 -1.25 -0.10
N ILE A 200 7.30 -0.24 -0.27
CA ILE A 200 6.13 -0.30 -1.15
C ILE A 200 6.57 -0.52 -2.60
N PHE A 201 7.59 0.22 -3.06
CA PHE A 201 8.16 0.07 -4.40
C PHE A 201 8.65 -1.36 -4.65
N ARG A 202 9.43 -1.93 -3.69
CA ARG A 202 9.97 -3.29 -3.80
C ARG A 202 8.86 -4.32 -3.91
N ILE A 203 7.82 -4.22 -3.07
CA ILE A 203 6.68 -5.16 -3.08
C ILE A 203 5.92 -5.05 -4.39
N ALA A 204 5.55 -3.82 -4.81
CA ALA A 204 4.78 -3.60 -6.02
C ALA A 204 5.55 -4.02 -7.28
N SER A 205 6.86 -3.72 -7.35
CA SER A 205 7.73 -4.14 -8.45
C SER A 205 7.89 -5.67 -8.51
N HIS A 206 8.06 -6.32 -7.35
CA HIS A 206 8.12 -7.79 -7.28
C HIS A 206 6.82 -8.42 -7.79
N GLN A 207 5.66 -7.92 -7.39
CA GLN A 207 4.37 -8.43 -7.88
C GLN A 207 4.13 -8.16 -9.37
N LEU A 208 4.51 -6.98 -9.87
CA LEU A 208 4.35 -6.63 -11.30
C LEU A 208 5.23 -7.48 -12.22
N THR A 209 6.37 -7.95 -11.71
CA THR A 209 7.27 -8.88 -12.40
C THR A 209 6.89 -10.36 -12.20
N ASP A 210 5.66 -10.61 -11.74
CA ASP A 210 5.11 -11.93 -11.42
C ASP A 210 5.93 -12.71 -10.36
N GLY A 211 6.64 -11.98 -9.49
CA GLY A 211 7.26 -12.53 -8.29
C GLY A 211 6.22 -12.98 -7.26
N PHE A 212 6.52 -14.08 -6.57
CA PHE A 212 5.61 -14.71 -5.63
C PHE A 212 6.33 -15.19 -4.38
N ASP A 213 5.59 -15.27 -3.27
CA ASP A 213 6.07 -15.67 -1.96
C ASP A 213 6.41 -17.17 -1.94
N GLN A 214 7.65 -17.50 -1.56
CA GLN A 214 8.14 -18.88 -1.56
C GLN A 214 7.49 -19.73 -0.46
N GLU A 215 7.20 -19.16 0.72
CA GLU A 215 6.56 -19.89 1.81
C GLU A 215 5.11 -20.26 1.42
N LYS A 216 4.38 -19.34 0.78
CA LYS A 216 3.05 -19.64 0.22
C LYS A 216 3.13 -20.71 -0.86
N MET A 217 4.13 -20.64 -1.74
CA MET A 217 4.33 -21.63 -2.80
C MET A 217 4.55 -23.05 -2.25
N GLU A 218 5.37 -23.17 -1.21
CA GLU A 218 5.63 -24.44 -0.53
C GLU A 218 4.34 -24.99 0.10
N SER A 219 3.56 -24.13 0.77
CA SER A 219 2.27 -24.52 1.34
C SER A 219 1.26 -25.01 0.29
N TYR A 220 1.22 -24.36 -0.89
CA TYR A 220 0.38 -24.83 -2.00
C TYR A 220 0.80 -26.21 -2.48
N LYS A 221 2.12 -26.43 -2.62
CA LYS A 221 2.65 -27.72 -3.04
C LYS A 221 2.29 -28.83 -2.04
N GLU A 222 2.43 -28.57 -0.74
CA GLU A 222 2.05 -29.52 0.32
C GLU A 222 0.56 -29.90 0.24
N THR A 223 -0.34 -28.92 0.09
CA THR A 223 -1.77 -29.19 -0.10
C THR A 223 -2.00 -30.05 -1.34
N ILE A 224 -1.37 -29.74 -2.47
CA ILE A 224 -1.55 -30.49 -3.73
C ILE A 224 -1.06 -31.93 -3.62
N GLU A 225 0.11 -32.15 -3.00
CA GLU A 225 0.68 -33.48 -2.80
C GLU A 225 -0.12 -34.34 -1.82
N SER A 226 -0.91 -33.74 -0.94
CA SER A 226 -1.80 -34.45 -0.02
C SER A 226 -3.06 -35.05 -0.69
N ILE A 227 -3.38 -34.63 -1.92
CA ILE A 227 -4.61 -35.02 -2.61
C ILE A 227 -4.49 -36.42 -3.21
N GLU A 228 -5.44 -37.28 -2.88
CA GLU A 228 -5.51 -38.64 -3.42
C GLU A 228 -5.58 -38.63 -4.96
N GLY A 229 -4.63 -39.33 -5.58
CA GLY A 229 -4.50 -39.46 -7.04
C GLY A 229 -3.34 -38.65 -7.61
N VAL A 230 -2.86 -37.63 -6.90
CA VAL A 230 -1.64 -36.90 -7.25
C VAL A 230 -0.42 -37.77 -6.90
N LYS A 231 0.45 -38.01 -7.88
CA LYS A 231 1.71 -38.77 -7.72
C LYS A 231 2.92 -37.89 -7.49
N GLY A 232 2.81 -36.61 -7.83
CA GLY A 232 3.83 -35.60 -7.60
C GLY A 232 3.49 -34.29 -8.30
N VAL A 233 4.22 -33.23 -7.96
CA VAL A 233 4.13 -31.92 -8.58
C VAL A 233 5.44 -31.64 -9.33
N THR A 234 5.39 -31.60 -10.66
CA THR A 234 6.58 -31.36 -11.49
C THR A 234 6.96 -29.88 -11.51
N ASN A 235 5.94 -29.02 -11.58
CA ASN A 235 6.12 -27.58 -11.70
C ASN A 235 4.95 -26.85 -11.05
N ILE A 236 5.24 -25.78 -10.34
CA ILE A 236 4.22 -24.88 -9.77
C ILE A 236 4.70 -23.45 -9.93
N LYS A 237 3.81 -22.60 -10.44
CA LYS A 237 4.03 -21.16 -10.62
C LYS A 237 2.82 -20.43 -10.10
N ALA A 238 3.03 -19.25 -9.55
CA ALA A 238 1.95 -18.42 -9.06
C ALA A 238 2.32 -16.95 -9.28
N ARG A 239 1.30 -16.13 -9.42
CA ARG A 239 1.42 -14.68 -9.64
C ARG A 239 0.23 -13.97 -9.03
N ASN A 240 0.37 -12.66 -8.86
CA ASN A 240 -0.69 -11.81 -8.33
C ASN A 240 -1.25 -10.88 -9.41
N TYR A 241 -2.57 -10.92 -9.57
CA TYR A 241 -3.36 -9.95 -10.33
C TYR A 241 -4.03 -9.01 -9.32
N GLY A 242 -3.37 -7.90 -8.99
CA GLY A 242 -3.79 -7.10 -7.82
C GLY A 242 -3.68 -7.95 -6.55
N ASN A 243 -4.78 -8.12 -5.81
CA ASN A 243 -4.85 -9.00 -4.62
C ASN A 243 -5.41 -10.39 -4.93
N ASN A 244 -5.47 -10.79 -6.20
CA ASN A 244 -5.92 -12.11 -6.60
C ASN A 244 -4.72 -12.97 -6.99
N THR A 245 -4.47 -14.03 -6.22
CA THR A 245 -3.44 -15.02 -6.55
C THR A 245 -3.96 -15.98 -7.61
N VAL A 246 -3.17 -16.20 -8.67
CA VAL A 246 -3.44 -17.18 -9.72
C VAL A 246 -2.29 -18.19 -9.74
N VAL A 247 -2.62 -19.48 -9.84
CA VAL A 247 -1.66 -20.59 -9.77
C VAL A 247 -1.72 -21.42 -11.06
N ASP A 248 -0.56 -21.70 -11.64
CA ASP A 248 -0.38 -22.66 -12.73
C ASP A 248 0.42 -23.85 -12.19
N VAL A 249 -0.13 -25.07 -12.27
CA VAL A 249 0.51 -26.28 -11.72
C VAL A 249 0.51 -27.43 -12.71
N VAL A 250 1.60 -28.19 -12.72
CA VAL A 250 1.73 -29.45 -13.45
C VAL A 250 1.78 -30.59 -12.44
N ILE A 251 0.77 -31.47 -12.48
CA ILE A 251 0.67 -32.63 -11.60
C ILE A 251 0.90 -33.93 -12.38
N LEU A 252 1.50 -34.90 -11.69
CA LEU A 252 1.65 -36.26 -12.19
C LEU A 252 0.49 -37.12 -11.71
N VAL A 253 -0.14 -37.85 -12.62
CA VAL A 253 -1.19 -38.83 -12.29
C VAL A 253 -0.88 -40.18 -12.95
N ASN A 254 -1.55 -41.25 -12.53
CA ASN A 254 -1.32 -42.58 -13.11
C ASN A 254 -1.64 -42.58 -14.63
N SER A 255 -0.68 -43.01 -15.45
CA SER A 255 -0.76 -43.09 -16.91
C SER A 255 -1.88 -44.00 -17.45
N THR A 256 -2.41 -44.92 -16.63
CA THR A 256 -3.53 -45.80 -17.03
C THR A 256 -4.91 -45.21 -16.76
N LEU A 257 -4.99 -44.00 -16.17
CA LEU A 257 -6.28 -43.34 -15.92
C LEU A 257 -6.93 -42.88 -17.23
N ASP A 258 -8.26 -42.94 -17.27
CA ASP A 258 -9.00 -42.25 -18.32
C ASP A 258 -8.97 -40.72 -18.10
N ILE A 259 -9.29 -39.98 -19.16
CA ILE A 259 -9.29 -38.51 -19.15
C ILE A 259 -10.25 -37.95 -18.09
N ARG A 260 -11.36 -38.64 -17.82
CA ARG A 260 -12.39 -38.18 -16.87
C ARG A 260 -11.86 -38.24 -15.44
N ASN A 261 -11.29 -39.37 -15.03
CA ASN A 261 -10.71 -39.54 -13.71
C ASN A 261 -9.51 -38.61 -13.50
N ALA A 262 -8.69 -38.41 -14.54
CA ALA A 262 -7.62 -37.42 -14.50
C ALA A 262 -8.17 -36.00 -14.28
N HIS A 263 -9.20 -35.60 -15.02
CA HIS A 263 -9.87 -34.31 -14.84
C HIS A 263 -10.55 -34.16 -13.46
N ASP A 264 -11.09 -35.24 -12.91
CA ASP A 264 -11.66 -35.21 -11.55
C ASP A 264 -10.57 -34.97 -10.49
N ILE A 265 -9.34 -35.48 -10.68
CA ILE A 265 -8.19 -35.18 -9.83
C ILE A 265 -7.80 -33.70 -9.98
N SER A 266 -7.72 -33.16 -11.20
CA SER A 266 -7.40 -31.74 -11.39
C SER A 266 -8.43 -30.83 -10.74
N THR A 267 -9.71 -31.17 -10.84
CA THR A 267 -10.81 -30.43 -10.19
C THR A 267 -10.68 -30.47 -8.66
N LYS A 268 -10.20 -31.57 -8.07
CA LYS A 268 -9.92 -31.64 -6.62
C LYS A 268 -8.79 -30.69 -6.24
N VAL A 269 -7.73 -30.63 -7.03
CA VAL A 269 -6.59 -29.71 -6.84
C VAL A 269 -7.06 -28.25 -6.90
N GLU A 270 -7.83 -27.89 -7.93
CA GLU A 270 -8.40 -26.55 -8.08
C GLU A 270 -9.23 -26.17 -6.84
N LYS A 271 -10.15 -27.03 -6.42
CA LYS A 271 -11.02 -26.78 -5.27
C LYS A 271 -10.25 -26.68 -3.94
N ALA A 272 -9.22 -27.49 -3.74
CA ALA A 272 -8.41 -27.46 -2.53
C ALA A 272 -7.67 -26.12 -2.37
N LEU A 273 -7.00 -25.67 -3.44
CA LEU A 273 -6.31 -24.38 -3.44
C LEU A 273 -7.26 -23.19 -3.27
N VAL A 274 -8.43 -23.22 -3.91
CA VAL A 274 -9.46 -22.17 -3.73
C VAL A 274 -9.99 -22.15 -2.29
N ALA A 275 -10.24 -23.33 -1.69
CA ALA A 275 -10.86 -23.42 -0.37
C ALA A 275 -9.90 -23.18 0.80
N GLU A 276 -8.67 -23.69 0.71
CA GLU A 276 -7.69 -23.63 1.81
C GLU A 276 -6.84 -22.36 1.77
N HIS A 277 -6.62 -21.79 0.56
CA HIS A 277 -5.62 -20.74 0.34
C HIS A 277 -6.17 -19.44 -0.27
N ASP A 278 -7.49 -19.32 -0.48
CA ASP A 278 -8.15 -18.19 -1.19
C ASP A 278 -7.51 -17.88 -2.56
N VAL A 279 -7.01 -18.91 -3.25
CA VAL A 279 -6.50 -18.76 -4.61
C VAL A 279 -7.67 -18.41 -5.53
N TYR A 280 -7.49 -17.38 -6.35
CA TYR A 280 -8.54 -16.87 -7.24
C TYR A 280 -8.76 -17.82 -8.43
N ASP A 281 -7.70 -18.26 -9.08
CA ASP A 281 -7.82 -19.16 -10.22
C ASP A 281 -6.65 -20.13 -10.28
N VAL A 282 -6.92 -21.35 -10.73
CA VAL A 282 -5.94 -22.44 -10.78
C VAL A 282 -6.01 -23.11 -12.14
N HIS A 283 -4.90 -23.12 -12.87
CA HIS A 283 -4.75 -23.91 -14.07
C HIS A 283 -3.94 -25.16 -13.78
N VAL A 284 -4.56 -26.33 -13.95
CA VAL A 284 -3.91 -27.62 -13.70
C VAL A 284 -3.62 -28.32 -15.04
N HIS A 285 -2.35 -28.48 -15.35
CA HIS A 285 -1.90 -29.37 -16.41
C HIS A 285 -1.59 -30.76 -15.82
N ILE A 286 -2.02 -31.80 -16.53
CA ILE A 286 -1.88 -33.18 -16.09
C ILE A 286 -0.86 -33.88 -16.97
N GLU A 287 0.15 -34.48 -16.35
CA GLU A 287 1.15 -35.32 -17.01
C GLU A 287 1.06 -36.78 -16.49
N PRO A 288 1.32 -37.78 -17.35
CA PRO A 288 1.40 -39.16 -16.92
C PRO A 288 2.67 -39.41 -16.09
N ASN A 289 2.52 -40.17 -15.01
CA ASN A 289 3.62 -40.75 -14.23
C ASN A 289 4.11 -42.08 -14.84
#